data_AF-A0A3C1CJB8-F1
#
_entry.id   AF-A0A3C1CJB8-F1
#
_cell.length_a   1.000
_cell.length_b   1.000
_cell.length_c   1.000
_cell.angle_alpha   90.00
_cell.angle_beta   90.00
_cell.angle_gamma   90.00
#
_symmetry.space_group_name_H-M   'P 1'
#
loop_
_entity.id
_entity.type
_entity.pdbx_description
1 polymer ?
#
loop_
_entity_poly.entity_id
_entity_poly.type
_entity_poly.pdbx_seq_one_letter_code
_entity_poly.pdbx_strand_id
1 'polypeptide(L)'
;MPSLQRRARQRRRCSGCPRPSRSCSCAWAAAWRCGGWAAGASSCSTGCPHTNVRSSTPTPAWRRDAEPRDGRAGVGPLCTCAPTPLVTGAAHLVVAAGAAAGVVALSRPGRRRRTPGAGGDHARWAGRRDLRPLVVRRPGGGRLVLGAACGHLIAAERGHSVLVVGPTQSYKTSGLAVPALLEWGGPVLAASVKSDLVTHTRAWRGRQGAVWLFDPTASTGLVADHWSPLTSARTWAGARRVAHSLCAAARPDSSSLADVDFWYSSAAKLLAPLLLAAAVSRRTMADVVRWVDEQEQLEVADSLFAAGERQALQAARATWARDDR
;
A
#
# COMPACT_ATOMS: atom_id res chain seq x y z
N MET A 1 7.65 -54.95 -28.61
CA MET A 1 9.02 -55.01 -29.19
C MET A 1 8.89 -54.72 -30.67
N PRO A 2 9.77 -53.91 -31.30
CA PRO A 2 11.22 -54.13 -31.29
C PRO A 2 12.12 -52.90 -31.01
N SER A 3 13.43 -53.16 -31.00
CA SER A 3 14.58 -52.25 -31.18
C SER A 3 14.75 -51.01 -30.29
N LEU A 4 15.47 -51.21 -29.17
CA LEU A 4 16.30 -50.17 -28.57
C LEU A 4 17.44 -49.76 -29.51
N GLN A 5 17.68 -48.46 -29.70
CA GLN A 5 19.01 -47.96 -30.07
C GLN A 5 19.48 -46.87 -29.10
N ARG A 6 20.52 -47.21 -28.32
CA ARG A 6 21.33 -46.24 -27.59
C ARG A 6 22.12 -45.39 -28.58
N ARG A 7 22.09 -44.06 -28.46
CA ARG A 7 23.18 -43.20 -28.97
C ARG A 7 24.00 -42.65 -27.82
N ALA A 8 25.29 -42.99 -27.81
CA ALA A 8 26.24 -42.55 -26.80
C ALA A 8 26.85 -41.19 -27.14
N ARG A 9 27.12 -40.42 -26.08
CA ARG A 9 28.05 -39.28 -25.95
C ARG A 9 28.79 -38.81 -27.21
N GLN A 10 28.62 -37.52 -27.55
CA GLN A 10 29.75 -36.66 -27.92
C GLN A 10 29.83 -35.45 -26.98
N ARG A 11 30.73 -35.50 -26.00
CA ARG A 11 31.14 -34.32 -25.23
C ARG A 11 32.16 -33.54 -26.05
N ARG A 12 31.72 -32.57 -26.86
CA ARG A 12 32.64 -31.58 -27.44
C ARG A 12 33.07 -30.61 -26.34
N ARG A 13 34.36 -30.69 -25.94
CA ARG A 13 35.00 -29.68 -25.09
C ARG A 13 35.32 -28.47 -25.97
N CYS A 14 34.69 -27.33 -25.72
CA CYS A 14 35.18 -26.07 -26.26
C CYS A 14 36.26 -25.52 -25.31
N SER A 15 37.50 -25.53 -25.78
CA SER A 15 38.64 -24.86 -25.16
C SER A 15 38.54 -23.35 -25.38
N GLY A 16 38.35 -22.57 -24.31
CA GLY A 16 38.30 -21.10 -24.40
C GLY A 16 37.42 -20.42 -23.36
N CYS A 17 37.80 -20.50 -22.08
CA CYS A 17 37.19 -19.66 -21.03
C CYS A 17 38.28 -18.89 -20.26
N PRO A 18 38.38 -17.56 -20.43
CA PRO A 18 39.08 -16.71 -19.48
C PRO A 18 38.36 -16.76 -18.12
N ARG A 19 39.12 -16.83 -17.02
CA ARG A 19 38.56 -16.66 -15.67
C ARG A 19 38.11 -15.20 -15.50
N PRO A 20 36.90 -14.90 -15.01
CA PRO A 20 36.55 -13.53 -14.64
C PRO A 20 37.33 -13.11 -13.39
N SER A 21 38.21 -12.13 -13.56
CA SER A 21 38.89 -11.45 -12.46
C SER A 21 37.89 -10.66 -11.62
N ARG A 22 38.18 -10.54 -10.31
CA ARG A 22 37.42 -9.66 -9.41
C ARG A 22 37.79 -8.21 -9.70
N SER A 23 36.84 -7.41 -10.16
CA SER A 23 36.90 -5.95 -10.05
C SER A 23 35.51 -5.38 -9.78
N CYS A 24 35.44 -4.44 -8.83
CA CYS A 24 34.24 -3.68 -8.53
C CYS A 24 33.90 -2.70 -9.67
N SER A 25 32.73 -2.06 -9.50
CA SER A 25 32.28 -0.83 -10.19
C SER A 25 31.40 -1.04 -11.42
N CYS A 26 30.12 -0.73 -11.24
CA CYS A 26 29.34 0.10 -12.18
C CYS A 26 28.09 0.62 -11.44
N ALA A 27 28.16 1.86 -10.95
CA ALA A 27 27.03 2.54 -10.34
C ALA A 27 26.08 3.02 -11.44
N TRP A 28 24.79 2.73 -11.31
CA TRP A 28 23.76 3.35 -12.15
C TRP A 28 23.37 4.69 -11.55
N ALA A 29 23.99 5.76 -12.04
CA ALA A 29 23.58 7.13 -11.78
C ALA A 29 22.64 7.61 -12.89
N ALA A 30 21.38 7.86 -12.54
CA ALA A 30 20.42 8.56 -13.40
C ALA A 30 19.93 9.81 -12.66
N ALA A 31 20.71 10.89 -12.76
CA ALA A 31 20.33 12.21 -12.29
C ALA A 31 19.93 13.07 -13.50
N TRP A 32 18.65 13.37 -13.64
CA TRP A 32 18.17 14.34 -14.64
C TRP A 32 17.25 15.37 -14.01
N ARG A 33 17.58 16.64 -14.27
CA ARG A 33 16.77 17.81 -13.92
C ARG A 33 15.88 18.12 -15.11
N CYS A 34 14.58 18.28 -14.89
CA CYS A 34 13.76 19.08 -15.81
C CYS A 34 13.87 20.55 -15.38
N GLY A 35 14.55 21.35 -16.18
CA GLY A 35 14.47 22.81 -16.12
C GLY A 35 13.60 23.34 -17.26
N GLY A 36 13.09 24.57 -17.11
CA GLY A 36 12.49 25.33 -18.21
C GLY A 36 10.96 25.32 -18.26
N TRP A 37 10.33 26.12 -17.40
CA TRP A 37 9.06 26.77 -17.73
C TRP A 37 9.30 28.27 -17.88
N ALA A 38 8.95 28.80 -19.04
CA ALA A 38 8.93 30.22 -19.41
C ALA A 38 7.90 30.35 -20.57
N ALA A 39 7.04 31.36 -20.67
CA ALA A 39 6.85 32.52 -19.81
C ALA A 39 5.38 33.04 -19.87
N GLY A 40 5.05 33.93 -18.92
CA GLY A 40 4.19 35.10 -19.12
C GLY A 40 2.67 34.88 -19.14
N ALA A 41 1.82 35.78 -18.64
CA ALA A 41 2.01 36.98 -17.81
C ALA A 41 0.75 37.13 -16.91
N SER A 42 0.77 37.82 -15.77
CA SER A 42 0.63 39.29 -15.73
C SER A 42 1.10 39.90 -14.39
N SER A 43 1.18 41.23 -14.37
CA SER A 43 1.93 42.06 -13.43
C SER A 43 1.08 42.81 -12.39
N CYS A 44 1.73 43.20 -11.28
CA CYS A 44 1.75 44.56 -10.65
C CYS A 44 2.37 44.43 -9.24
N SER A 45 3.64 44.80 -9.02
CA SER A 45 4.13 46.16 -8.65
C SER A 45 3.70 46.60 -7.25
N THR A 46 4.49 47.14 -6.31
CA THR A 46 5.92 47.44 -6.10
C THR A 46 5.95 48.06 -4.68
N GLY A 47 7.03 47.91 -3.89
CA GLY A 47 7.31 48.85 -2.78
C GLY A 47 7.32 48.28 -1.34
N CYS A 48 8.54 48.08 -0.84
CA CYS A 48 8.88 48.31 0.58
C CYS A 48 9.09 49.84 0.78
N PRO A 49 8.94 50.46 1.98
CA PRO A 49 9.72 50.05 3.16
C PRO A 49 9.10 50.25 4.57
N HIS A 50 9.79 49.64 5.54
CA HIS A 50 10.04 50.04 6.95
C HIS A 50 9.00 50.75 7.86
N THR A 51 9.06 50.26 9.11
CA THR A 51 8.89 50.93 10.42
C THR A 51 7.51 51.17 11.04
N ASN A 52 7.46 50.84 12.34
CA ASN A 52 6.41 51.10 13.32
C ASN A 52 5.90 52.55 13.33
N VAL A 53 4.62 52.73 13.70
CA VAL A 53 4.18 53.74 14.69
C VAL A 53 2.85 53.31 15.33
N ARG A 54 2.58 53.79 16.55
CA ARG A 54 1.34 53.56 17.32
C ARG A 54 0.37 54.74 17.24
N SER A 55 -0.92 54.47 17.38
CA SER A 55 -1.95 55.39 17.89
C SER A 55 -3.20 54.57 18.29
N SER A 56 -4.04 54.94 19.26
CA SER A 56 -3.97 55.96 20.32
C SER A 56 -5.03 55.66 21.40
N THR A 57 -4.76 56.04 22.66
CA THR A 57 -5.71 56.00 23.78
C THR A 57 -6.72 57.17 23.75
N PRO A 58 -7.76 57.13 24.59
CA PRO A 58 -7.96 58.24 25.53
C PRO A 58 -8.06 57.85 27.01
N THR A 59 -7.39 58.66 27.84
CA THR A 59 -7.43 58.81 29.30
C THR A 59 -8.71 59.59 29.76
N PRO A 60 -8.97 60.00 31.05
CA PRO A 60 -8.05 60.34 32.16
C PRO A 60 -8.44 59.77 33.57
N ALA A 61 -7.64 59.92 34.63
CA ALA A 61 -7.68 61.09 35.53
C ALA A 61 -6.45 61.21 36.49
N TRP A 62 -5.72 62.35 36.38
CA TRP A 62 -4.99 63.14 37.41
C TRP A 62 -4.00 62.44 38.40
N ARG A 63 -2.67 62.71 38.35
CA ARG A 63 -1.90 63.87 38.92
C ARG A 63 -1.97 63.94 40.47
N ARG A 64 -0.97 64.35 41.28
CA ARG A 64 0.39 64.95 41.17
C ARG A 64 1.02 64.96 42.60
N ASP A 65 2.30 65.21 42.91
CA ASP A 65 3.62 65.21 42.22
C ASP A 65 4.74 65.18 43.31
N ALA A 66 6.00 64.95 42.92
CA ALA A 66 7.26 65.35 43.61
C ALA A 66 7.70 64.79 45.00
N GLU A 67 8.89 64.18 44.98
CA GLU A 67 9.96 64.13 46.01
C GLU A 67 10.27 65.50 46.69
N PRO A 68 10.94 65.60 47.87
CA PRO A 68 12.31 65.04 48.05
C PRO A 68 12.89 64.69 49.46
N ARG A 69 14.00 63.94 49.40
CA ARG A 69 15.24 64.00 50.25
C ARG A 69 15.30 63.47 51.70
N ASP A 70 16.28 62.57 51.85
CA ASP A 70 17.09 62.12 53.00
C ASP A 70 17.08 62.90 54.33
N GLY A 71 17.05 62.13 55.44
CA GLY A 71 17.42 62.58 56.79
C GLY A 71 17.72 61.40 57.73
N ARG A 72 18.84 61.44 58.47
CA ARG A 72 19.32 60.34 59.36
C ARG A 72 18.90 60.54 60.83
N ALA A 73 18.48 59.47 61.51
CA ALA A 73 18.68 59.11 62.94
C ALA A 73 17.94 57.76 63.19
N GLY A 74 18.29 56.81 64.07
CA GLY A 74 18.69 56.95 65.49
C GLY A 74 17.45 57.27 66.34
N VAL A 75 17.02 56.54 67.38
CA VAL A 75 17.57 55.43 68.18
C VAL A 75 16.39 54.69 68.87
N GLY A 76 16.54 53.38 69.16
CA GLY A 76 16.01 52.84 70.44
C GLY A 76 14.79 51.89 70.39
N PRO A 77 14.79 50.75 71.13
CA PRO A 77 13.71 49.75 71.09
C PRO A 77 12.89 49.64 72.40
N LEU A 78 11.73 48.97 72.33
CA LEU A 78 11.02 48.23 73.40
C LEU A 78 9.95 47.35 72.71
N CYS A 79 10.15 46.03 72.54
CA CYS A 79 9.60 44.94 73.38
C CYS A 79 8.14 45.20 73.80
N THR A 80 7.13 44.45 73.33
CA THR A 80 6.66 43.09 73.77
C THR A 80 5.49 42.65 72.86
N CYS A 81 5.01 41.40 72.70
CA CYS A 81 5.36 40.05 73.18
C CYS A 81 4.85 38.97 72.18
N ALA A 82 5.21 37.70 72.37
CA ALA A 82 5.10 36.60 71.39
C ALA A 82 3.69 35.99 71.16
N PRO A 83 3.52 35.09 70.16
CA PRO A 83 3.77 33.66 70.45
C PRO A 83 4.72 32.91 69.49
N THR A 84 5.63 32.14 70.11
CA THR A 84 6.28 30.88 69.68
C THR A 84 6.51 30.55 68.17
N PRO A 85 7.78 30.56 67.68
CA PRO A 85 8.10 30.34 66.26
C PRO A 85 8.27 28.88 65.79
N LEU A 86 8.22 27.87 66.67
CA LEU A 86 8.66 26.50 66.33
C LEU A 86 7.61 25.63 65.59
N VAL A 87 6.31 25.89 65.78
CA VAL A 87 5.25 25.08 65.14
C VAL A 87 4.93 25.57 63.72
N THR A 88 5.06 26.87 63.45
CA THR A 88 4.87 27.47 62.12
C THR A 88 6.03 27.14 61.17
N GLY A 89 7.27 27.16 61.64
CA GLY A 89 8.46 26.92 60.80
C GLY A 89 8.45 25.57 60.05
N ALA A 90 8.08 24.48 60.73
CA ALA A 90 8.02 23.15 60.13
C ALA A 90 6.92 23.02 59.06
N ALA A 91 5.74 23.60 59.30
CA ALA A 91 4.64 23.60 58.34
C ALA A 91 5.00 24.38 57.06
N HIS A 92 5.65 25.54 57.20
CA HIS A 92 6.09 26.32 56.04
C HIS A 92 7.17 25.61 55.22
N LEU A 93 8.11 24.87 55.84
CA LEU A 93 9.13 24.12 55.12
C LEU A 93 8.54 22.94 54.32
N VAL A 94 7.56 22.21 54.87
CA VAL A 94 6.90 21.11 54.13
C VAL A 94 6.08 21.65 52.96
N VAL A 95 5.35 22.75 53.15
CA VAL A 95 4.58 23.41 52.07
C VAL A 95 5.52 24.00 51.01
N ALA A 96 6.62 24.64 51.39
CA ALA A 96 7.59 25.20 50.44
C ALA A 96 8.33 24.10 49.65
N ALA A 97 8.73 23.01 50.30
CA ALA A 97 9.35 21.86 49.63
C ALA A 97 8.38 21.15 48.69
N GLY A 98 7.12 20.98 49.11
CA GLY A 98 6.04 20.45 48.27
C GLY A 98 5.74 21.33 47.05
N ALA A 99 5.68 22.66 47.25
CA ALA A 99 5.50 23.63 46.17
C ALA A 99 6.69 23.64 45.21
N ALA A 100 7.93 23.62 45.71
CA ALA A 100 9.13 23.57 44.87
C ALA A 100 9.22 22.25 44.08
N ALA A 101 8.93 21.11 44.71
CA ALA A 101 8.87 19.81 44.02
C ALA A 101 7.75 19.76 42.97
N GLY A 102 6.58 20.31 43.28
CA GLY A 102 5.45 20.46 42.35
C GLY A 102 5.80 21.36 41.17
N VAL A 103 6.39 22.53 41.40
CA VAL A 103 6.87 23.43 40.34
C VAL A 103 7.95 22.76 39.50
N VAL A 104 8.91 22.02 40.07
CA VAL A 104 9.92 21.27 39.29
C VAL A 104 9.32 20.10 38.52
N ALA A 105 8.29 19.42 39.04
CA ALA A 105 7.56 18.38 38.32
C ALA A 105 6.73 18.94 37.15
N LEU A 106 6.13 20.13 37.32
CA LEU A 106 5.34 20.83 36.30
C LEU A 106 6.19 21.58 35.27
N SER A 107 7.38 22.06 35.65
CA SER A 107 8.30 22.83 34.79
C SER A 107 9.38 21.99 34.14
N ARG A 108 9.64 20.74 34.61
CA ARG A 108 10.26 19.74 33.75
C ARG A 108 9.37 19.59 32.52
N PRO A 109 9.85 19.90 31.30
CA PRO A 109 9.06 19.67 30.11
C PRO A 109 8.83 18.17 30.01
N GLY A 110 7.65 17.74 30.45
CA GLY A 110 7.24 16.35 30.43
C GLY A 110 7.54 15.84 29.04
N ARG A 111 8.41 14.81 28.96
CA ARG A 111 8.99 14.32 27.70
C ARG A 111 7.86 13.74 26.87
N ARG A 112 7.12 14.63 26.18
CA ARG A 112 5.85 14.33 25.53
C ARG A 112 6.15 13.17 24.61
N ARG A 113 5.63 11.99 24.96
CA ARG A 113 5.50 10.90 24.00
C ARG A 113 4.70 11.53 22.87
N ARG A 114 5.39 11.80 21.76
CA ARG A 114 4.74 12.24 20.52
C ARG A 114 3.81 11.11 20.14
N THR A 115 2.53 11.26 20.50
CA THR A 115 1.44 10.49 19.92
C THR A 115 1.51 10.72 18.41
N PRO A 116 1.78 9.68 17.61
CA PRO A 116 1.76 9.81 16.17
C PRO A 116 0.35 10.28 15.75
N GLY A 117 0.27 11.35 14.96
CA GLY A 117 -0.99 11.86 14.41
C GLY A 117 -1.71 13.00 15.17
N ALA A 118 -1.31 13.36 16.40
CA ALA A 118 -2.04 14.36 17.20
C ALA A 118 -1.57 15.83 17.02
N GLY A 119 -1.15 16.22 15.81
CA GLY A 119 -0.82 17.62 15.53
C GLY A 119 -0.24 17.90 14.15
N GLY A 120 -1.00 18.58 13.30
CA GLY A 120 -0.53 19.51 12.27
C GLY A 120 0.53 19.03 11.26
N ASP A 121 0.61 17.73 10.95
CA ASP A 121 1.54 17.24 9.92
C ASP A 121 0.96 17.49 8.53
N HIS A 122 1.12 18.73 8.05
CA HIS A 122 0.92 19.08 6.64
C HIS A 122 1.87 18.25 5.77
N ALA A 123 1.43 17.88 4.57
CA ALA A 123 2.26 17.15 3.61
C ALA A 123 3.56 17.94 3.32
N ARG A 124 4.69 17.40 3.78
CA ARG A 124 6.05 17.95 3.56
C ARG A 124 6.94 16.90 2.92
N TRP A 125 8.00 17.38 2.26
CA TRP A 125 9.08 16.50 1.80
C TRP A 125 9.75 15.78 2.98
N ALA A 126 9.92 14.46 2.84
CA ALA A 126 10.54 13.62 3.85
C ALA A 126 12.02 13.96 4.05
N GLY A 127 12.43 14.21 5.29
CA GLY A 127 13.82 14.44 5.66
C GLY A 127 14.60 13.14 5.91
N ARG A 128 15.92 13.27 6.12
CA ARG A 128 16.80 12.12 6.45
C ARG A 128 16.35 11.32 7.68
N ARG A 129 15.66 11.95 8.63
CA ARG A 129 15.14 11.28 9.84
C ARG A 129 13.91 10.43 9.52
N ASP A 130 13.05 10.92 8.63
CA ASP A 130 11.80 10.27 8.21
C ASP A 130 12.10 9.07 7.29
N LEU A 131 13.12 9.18 6.44
CA LEU A 131 13.58 8.08 5.57
C LEU A 131 14.39 7.01 6.30
N ARG A 132 14.95 7.27 7.49
CA ARG A 132 15.80 6.33 8.24
C ARG A 132 15.19 4.93 8.46
N PRO A 133 13.91 4.74 8.86
CA PRO A 133 13.28 3.41 8.97
C PRO A 133 13.06 2.72 7.61
N LEU A 134 13.06 3.48 6.52
CA LEU A 134 12.88 2.98 5.16
C LEU A 134 14.20 2.50 4.52
N VAL A 135 15.35 2.87 5.09
CA VAL A 135 16.67 2.46 4.58
C VAL A 135 16.86 0.94 4.68
N VAL A 136 17.29 0.33 3.57
CA VAL A 136 17.72 -1.07 3.48
C VAL A 136 19.16 -1.17 2.95
N ARG A 137 19.91 -2.19 3.40
CA ARG A 137 21.31 -2.40 2.97
C ARG A 137 21.43 -3.08 1.60
N ARG A 138 20.46 -3.92 1.25
CA ARG A 138 20.36 -4.68 0.00
C ARG A 138 18.88 -4.88 -0.31
N PRO A 139 18.51 -5.10 -1.57
CA PRO A 139 17.17 -5.56 -1.93
C PRO A 139 16.81 -6.91 -1.29
N GLY A 140 15.50 -7.21 -1.26
CA GLY A 140 14.94 -8.40 -0.65
C GLY A 140 14.56 -8.23 0.83
N GLY A 141 14.20 -9.33 1.49
CA GLY A 141 13.77 -9.32 2.90
C GLY A 141 12.31 -8.90 3.13
N GLY A 142 11.42 -9.15 2.16
CA GLY A 142 9.97 -8.94 2.28
C GLY A 142 9.52 -7.48 2.22
N ARG A 143 10.31 -6.61 1.57
CA ARG A 143 10.00 -5.19 1.35
C ARG A 143 10.24 -4.85 -0.12
N LEU A 144 9.40 -3.99 -0.69
CA LEU A 144 9.57 -3.46 -2.04
C LEU A 144 10.54 -2.27 -2.00
N VAL A 145 11.63 -2.33 -2.76
CA VAL A 145 12.53 -1.18 -2.94
C VAL A 145 11.84 -0.15 -3.83
N LEU A 146 11.86 1.11 -3.41
CA LEU A 146 11.23 2.25 -4.08
C LEU A 146 12.23 3.08 -4.90
N GLY A 147 13.52 2.97 -4.57
CA GLY A 147 14.60 3.71 -5.20
C GLY A 147 15.75 3.98 -4.23
N ALA A 148 16.53 5.02 -4.49
CA ALA A 148 17.64 5.44 -3.65
C ALA A 148 17.54 6.92 -3.25
N ALA A 149 17.86 7.24 -2.00
CA ALA A 149 17.95 8.61 -1.49
C ALA A 149 19.21 8.78 -0.64
N CYS A 150 19.95 9.88 -0.86
CA CYS A 150 21.21 10.16 -0.16
C CYS A 150 22.21 8.97 -0.14
N GLY A 151 22.33 8.22 -1.24
CA GLY A 151 23.21 7.05 -1.37
C GLY A 151 22.73 5.77 -0.68
N HIS A 152 21.49 5.74 -0.16
CA HIS A 152 20.91 4.60 0.53
C HIS A 152 19.68 4.08 -0.24
N LEU A 153 19.51 2.76 -0.33
CA LEU A 153 18.29 2.17 -0.86
C LEU A 153 17.14 2.40 0.12
N ILE A 154 15.99 2.83 -0.40
CA ILE A 154 14.76 3.10 0.34
C ILE A 154 13.73 2.06 -0.07
N ALA A 155 13.11 1.40 0.92
CA ALA A 155 12.06 0.40 0.70
C ALA A 155 10.79 0.74 1.48
N ALA A 156 9.64 0.36 0.92
CA ALA A 156 8.34 0.47 1.57
C ALA A 156 8.34 -0.18 2.97
N GLU A 157 7.43 0.24 3.84
CA GLU A 157 7.24 -0.41 5.13
C GLU A 157 6.81 -1.87 4.97
N ARG A 158 7.08 -2.70 5.99
CA ARG A 158 6.68 -4.11 5.96
C ARG A 158 5.15 -4.21 5.96
N GLY A 159 4.60 -5.11 5.14
CA GLY A 159 3.16 -5.33 5.04
C GLY A 159 2.36 -4.18 4.39
N HIS A 160 3.03 -3.15 3.83
CA HIS A 160 2.36 -2.02 3.20
C HIS A 160 2.33 -2.13 1.69
N SER A 161 1.19 -1.78 1.09
CA SER A 161 1.01 -1.64 -0.36
C SER A 161 1.66 -0.35 -0.88
N VAL A 162 2.07 -0.36 -2.14
CA VAL A 162 2.69 0.78 -2.82
C VAL A 162 1.84 1.15 -4.04
N LEU A 163 1.36 2.40 -4.08
CA LEU A 163 0.72 2.97 -5.26
C LEU A 163 1.72 3.87 -6.00
N VAL A 164 1.89 3.67 -7.31
CA VAL A 164 2.75 4.52 -8.15
C VAL A 164 1.97 5.08 -9.33
N VAL A 165 1.82 6.40 -9.33
CA VAL A 165 1.08 7.17 -10.32
C VAL A 165 2.06 7.91 -11.23
N GLY A 166 1.71 8.05 -12.50
CA GLY A 166 2.44 8.84 -13.48
C GLY A 166 1.87 8.61 -14.88
N PRO A 167 2.17 9.47 -15.87
CA PRO A 167 1.71 9.29 -17.24
C PRO A 167 2.37 8.09 -17.95
N THR A 168 2.01 7.86 -19.21
CA THR A 168 2.72 6.93 -20.10
C THR A 168 4.20 7.33 -20.22
N GLN A 169 5.06 6.37 -20.56
CA GLN A 169 6.52 6.56 -20.70
C GLN A 169 7.29 7.04 -19.45
N SER A 170 6.67 7.29 -18.29
CA SER A 170 7.35 7.63 -17.02
C SER A 170 8.03 6.44 -16.33
N TYR A 171 8.52 5.45 -17.09
CA TYR A 171 9.32 4.31 -16.60
C TYR A 171 8.71 3.46 -15.48
N LYS A 172 7.41 3.56 -15.16
CA LYS A 172 6.77 2.77 -14.08
C LYS A 172 7.04 1.27 -14.17
N THR A 173 7.06 0.72 -15.39
CA THR A 173 7.35 -0.71 -15.63
C THR A 173 8.83 -1.03 -15.42
N SER A 174 9.74 -0.33 -16.11
CA SER A 174 11.18 -0.65 -16.12
C SER A 174 11.95 -0.15 -14.89
N GLY A 175 11.53 0.97 -14.29
CA GLY A 175 12.16 1.58 -13.12
C GLY A 175 11.61 1.12 -11.77
N LEU A 176 10.46 0.42 -11.74
CA LEU A 176 9.88 -0.10 -10.49
C LEU A 176 9.38 -1.55 -10.62
N ALA A 177 8.44 -1.83 -11.53
CA ALA A 177 7.79 -3.15 -11.56
C ALA A 177 8.77 -4.28 -11.89
N VAL A 178 9.65 -4.10 -12.89
CA VAL A 178 10.69 -5.07 -13.25
C VAL A 178 11.71 -5.24 -12.11
N PRO A 179 12.34 -4.18 -11.55
CA PRO A 179 13.18 -4.31 -10.34
C PRO A 179 12.49 -5.03 -9.19
N ALA A 180 11.25 -4.67 -8.85
CA ALA A 180 10.49 -5.33 -7.78
C ALA A 180 10.35 -6.84 -8.02
N LEU A 181 10.05 -7.28 -9.25
CA LEU A 181 9.96 -8.70 -9.59
C LEU A 181 11.30 -9.44 -9.53
N LEU A 182 12.40 -8.76 -9.86
CA LEU A 182 13.78 -9.26 -9.83
C LEU A 182 14.41 -9.24 -8.43
N GLU A 183 13.86 -8.49 -7.49
CA GLU A 183 14.36 -8.36 -6.12
C GLU A 183 13.51 -9.14 -5.10
N TRP A 184 12.24 -9.42 -5.42
CA TRP A 184 11.32 -10.14 -4.54
C TRP A 184 11.62 -11.64 -4.50
N GLY A 185 12.19 -12.12 -3.40
CA GLY A 185 12.51 -13.54 -3.20
C GLY A 185 11.31 -14.47 -2.97
N GLY A 186 10.09 -13.94 -2.80
CA GLY A 186 8.88 -14.74 -2.57
C GLY A 186 8.12 -15.10 -3.86
N PRO A 187 6.95 -15.76 -3.76
CA PRO A 187 6.02 -15.91 -4.88
C PRO A 187 5.52 -14.53 -5.35
N VAL A 188 5.17 -14.44 -6.63
CA VAL A 188 4.64 -13.22 -7.27
C VAL A 188 3.51 -13.59 -8.21
N LEU A 189 2.40 -12.86 -8.15
CA LEU A 189 1.44 -12.73 -9.23
C LEU A 189 1.61 -11.34 -9.84
N ALA A 190 1.77 -11.25 -11.17
CA ALA A 190 1.94 -9.98 -11.86
C ALA A 190 0.99 -9.93 -13.05
N ALA A 191 0.11 -8.92 -13.05
CA ALA A 191 -0.81 -8.63 -14.14
C ALA A 191 -0.24 -7.48 -14.99
N SER A 192 -0.29 -7.61 -16.31
CA SER A 192 0.19 -6.60 -17.26
C SER A 192 -0.55 -6.75 -18.58
N VAL A 193 -0.97 -5.61 -19.17
CA VAL A 193 -1.51 -5.52 -20.53
C VAL A 193 -0.40 -5.38 -21.60
N LYS A 194 0.87 -5.53 -21.21
CA LYS A 194 2.06 -5.49 -22.08
C LYS A 194 2.99 -6.66 -21.79
N SER A 195 3.67 -7.14 -22.83
CA SER A 195 4.65 -8.23 -22.74
C SER A 195 5.96 -7.85 -22.03
N ASP A 196 6.31 -6.55 -21.93
CA ASP A 196 7.57 -6.07 -21.32
C ASP A 196 7.92 -6.76 -20.00
N LEU A 197 6.93 -6.85 -19.10
CA LEU A 197 7.11 -7.37 -17.75
C LEU A 197 7.49 -8.86 -17.76
N VAL A 198 6.82 -9.70 -18.57
CA VAL A 198 7.18 -11.11 -18.68
C VAL A 198 8.50 -11.28 -19.44
N THR A 199 8.72 -10.52 -20.52
CA THR A 199 9.95 -10.58 -21.33
C THR A 199 11.20 -10.30 -20.51
N HIS A 200 11.18 -9.28 -19.64
CA HIS A 200 12.35 -8.94 -18.81
C HIS A 200 12.53 -9.81 -17.56
N THR A 201 11.47 -10.47 -17.06
CA THR A 201 11.53 -11.16 -15.75
C THR A 201 11.46 -12.68 -15.82
N ARG A 202 10.80 -13.29 -16.84
CA ARG A 202 10.55 -14.75 -16.92
C ARG A 202 11.81 -15.58 -16.74
N ALA A 203 12.89 -15.23 -17.44
CA ALA A 203 14.15 -15.97 -17.37
C ALA A 203 14.86 -15.86 -16.01
N TRP A 204 14.68 -14.76 -15.27
CA TRP A 204 15.21 -14.62 -13.90
C TRP A 204 14.33 -15.35 -12.89
N ARG A 205 13.00 -15.18 -12.96
CA ARG A 205 12.02 -15.87 -12.12
C ARG A 205 12.13 -17.40 -12.28
N GLY A 206 12.36 -17.89 -13.49
CA GLY A 206 12.54 -19.31 -13.81
C GLY A 206 13.77 -19.95 -13.15
N ARG A 207 14.74 -19.15 -12.68
CA ARG A 207 15.87 -19.64 -11.86
C ARG A 207 15.54 -19.71 -10.36
N GLN A 208 14.44 -19.08 -9.92
CA GLN A 208 13.96 -19.10 -8.53
C GLN A 208 12.88 -20.16 -8.32
N GLY A 209 12.11 -20.51 -9.36
CA GLY A 209 11.05 -21.52 -9.28
C GLY A 209 10.22 -21.60 -10.56
N ALA A 210 9.08 -22.29 -10.48
CA ALA A 210 8.13 -22.38 -11.60
C ALA A 210 7.58 -21.00 -11.98
N VAL A 211 7.36 -20.78 -13.28
CA VAL A 211 6.78 -19.56 -13.84
C VAL A 211 5.72 -19.95 -14.85
N TRP A 212 4.47 -19.63 -14.54
CA TRP A 212 3.33 -19.80 -15.45
C TRP A 212 3.00 -18.46 -16.11
N LEU A 213 2.62 -18.49 -17.39
CA LEU A 213 2.16 -17.34 -18.15
C LEU A 213 0.71 -17.57 -18.59
N PHE A 214 -0.23 -16.81 -18.03
CA PHE A 214 -1.62 -16.81 -18.51
C PHE A 214 -1.83 -15.65 -19.49
N ASP A 215 -2.05 -15.96 -20.76
CA ASP A 215 -2.26 -15.00 -21.86
C ASP A 215 -3.36 -15.52 -22.81
N PRO A 216 -4.65 -15.42 -22.42
CA PRO A 216 -5.76 -16.00 -23.17
C PRO A 216 -6.02 -15.33 -24.52
N THR A 217 -5.44 -14.15 -24.77
CA THR A 217 -5.55 -13.41 -26.04
C THR A 217 -4.34 -13.60 -26.96
N ALA A 218 -3.35 -14.42 -26.55
CA ALA A 218 -2.05 -14.60 -27.22
C ALA A 218 -1.29 -13.27 -27.47
N SER A 219 -1.59 -12.23 -26.69
CA SER A 219 -1.10 -10.86 -26.85
C SER A 219 0.41 -10.71 -26.69
N THR A 220 1.06 -11.66 -26.00
CA THR A 220 2.50 -11.65 -25.76
C THR A 220 3.32 -12.34 -26.86
N GLY A 221 2.67 -13.15 -27.71
CA GLY A 221 3.35 -14.02 -28.68
C GLY A 221 4.21 -15.13 -28.06
N LEU A 222 4.11 -15.36 -26.75
CA LEU A 222 4.85 -16.39 -26.02
C LEU A 222 3.97 -17.63 -25.79
N VAL A 223 4.60 -18.80 -25.62
CA VAL A 223 3.88 -20.01 -25.16
C VAL A 223 3.31 -19.77 -23.77
N ALA A 224 1.98 -19.79 -23.69
CA ALA A 224 1.17 -19.54 -22.50
C ALA A 224 0.62 -20.84 -21.90
N ASP A 225 0.61 -20.89 -20.57
CA ASP A 225 -0.06 -21.90 -19.76
C ASP A 225 -1.58 -21.68 -19.78
N HIS A 226 -2.33 -22.76 -19.55
CA HIS A 226 -3.79 -22.74 -19.61
C HIS A 226 -4.39 -22.87 -18.21
N TRP A 227 -5.50 -22.18 -17.97
CA TRP A 227 -6.25 -22.26 -16.73
C TRP A 227 -7.75 -22.40 -17.04
N SER A 228 -8.47 -23.15 -16.21
CA SER A 228 -9.92 -23.30 -16.31
C SER A 228 -10.57 -23.18 -14.92
N PRO A 229 -11.63 -22.36 -14.77
CA PRO A 229 -12.35 -22.22 -13.50
C PRO A 229 -13.02 -23.53 -13.06
N LEU A 230 -13.28 -24.47 -13.98
CA LEU A 230 -13.85 -25.80 -13.69
C LEU A 230 -12.99 -26.62 -12.72
N THR A 231 -11.67 -26.37 -12.69
CA THR A 231 -10.75 -27.02 -11.74
C THR A 231 -11.13 -26.79 -10.27
N SER A 232 -11.79 -25.67 -9.97
CA SER A 232 -12.30 -25.29 -8.65
C SER A 232 -13.80 -25.53 -8.47
N ALA A 233 -14.50 -25.97 -9.53
CA ALA A 233 -15.96 -26.16 -9.55
C ALA A 233 -16.41 -27.62 -9.32
N ARG A 234 -15.50 -28.55 -9.01
CA ARG A 234 -15.79 -29.99 -8.80
C ARG A 234 -16.67 -30.36 -7.59
N THR A 235 -17.21 -29.38 -6.87
CA THR A 235 -18.19 -29.58 -5.79
C THR A 235 -19.18 -28.43 -5.84
N TRP A 236 -20.43 -28.65 -5.40
CA TRP A 236 -21.45 -27.59 -5.40
C TRP A 236 -21.00 -26.30 -4.70
N ALA A 237 -20.34 -26.41 -3.54
CA ALA A 237 -19.79 -25.25 -2.83
C ALA A 237 -18.63 -24.58 -3.60
N GLY A 238 -17.83 -25.34 -4.35
CA GLY A 238 -16.80 -24.83 -5.25
C GLY A 238 -17.41 -24.06 -6.42
N ALA A 239 -18.34 -24.68 -7.14
CA ALA A 239 -19.00 -24.10 -8.30
C ALA A 239 -19.73 -22.78 -7.97
N ARG A 240 -20.43 -22.71 -6.83
CA ARG A 240 -21.04 -21.47 -6.33
C ARG A 240 -20.03 -20.36 -6.07
N ARG A 241 -18.87 -20.66 -5.48
CA ARG A 241 -17.80 -19.66 -5.26
C ARG A 241 -17.22 -19.18 -6.58
N VAL A 242 -16.94 -20.10 -7.50
CA VAL A 242 -16.39 -19.79 -8.83
C VAL A 242 -17.36 -18.91 -9.63
N ALA A 243 -18.65 -19.28 -9.69
CA ALA A 243 -19.68 -18.48 -10.35
C ALA A 243 -19.76 -17.06 -9.77
N HIS A 244 -19.78 -16.94 -8.44
CA HIS A 244 -19.80 -15.64 -7.77
C HIS A 244 -18.55 -14.81 -8.09
N SER A 245 -17.35 -15.40 -8.06
CA SER A 245 -16.11 -14.70 -8.41
C SER A 245 -16.07 -14.25 -9.88
N LEU A 246 -16.58 -15.05 -10.82
CA LEU A 246 -16.66 -14.68 -12.23
C LEU A 246 -17.64 -13.51 -12.45
N CYS A 247 -18.85 -13.59 -11.88
CA CYS A 247 -19.84 -12.51 -11.98
C CYS A 247 -19.36 -11.23 -11.27
N ALA A 248 -18.68 -11.34 -10.13
CA ALA A 248 -18.09 -10.18 -9.44
C ALA A 248 -16.97 -9.51 -10.26
N ALA A 249 -16.13 -10.30 -10.94
CA ALA A 249 -15.05 -9.78 -11.80
C ALA A 249 -15.57 -9.16 -13.11
N ALA A 250 -16.75 -9.55 -13.57
CA ALA A 250 -17.40 -8.99 -14.76
C ALA A 250 -18.22 -7.71 -14.47
N ARG A 251 -18.37 -7.32 -13.20
CA ARG A 251 -19.15 -6.14 -12.80
C ARG A 251 -18.42 -4.84 -13.14
N PRO A 252 -19.10 -3.81 -13.71
CA PRO A 252 -18.50 -2.49 -13.90
C PRO A 252 -18.37 -1.73 -12.58
N ASP A 253 -17.23 -1.03 -12.40
CA ASP A 253 -16.92 -0.25 -11.19
C ASP A 253 -17.87 0.96 -10.96
N SER A 254 -18.60 1.39 -11.99
CA SER A 254 -19.35 2.66 -12.01
C SER A 254 -20.85 2.56 -11.71
N SER A 255 -21.39 1.37 -11.42
CA SER A 255 -22.85 1.18 -11.28
C SER A 255 -23.34 1.17 -9.82
N SER A 256 -23.84 2.31 -9.36
CA SER A 256 -24.63 2.43 -8.10
C SER A 256 -26.12 2.11 -8.29
N LEU A 257 -26.45 1.26 -9.28
CA LEU A 257 -27.81 0.86 -9.64
C LEU A 257 -28.10 -0.53 -9.05
N ALA A 258 -29.12 -0.62 -8.19
CA ALA A 258 -29.52 -1.88 -7.52
C ALA A 258 -29.87 -3.00 -8.52
N ASP A 259 -30.35 -2.65 -9.71
CA ASP A 259 -30.66 -3.60 -10.79
C ASP A 259 -29.41 -4.36 -11.24
N VAL A 260 -28.24 -3.71 -11.28
CA VAL A 260 -26.98 -4.35 -11.69
C VAL A 260 -26.57 -5.42 -10.66
N ASP A 261 -26.71 -5.14 -9.36
CA ASP A 261 -26.52 -6.12 -8.29
C ASP A 261 -27.47 -7.33 -8.45
N PHE A 262 -28.74 -7.07 -8.78
CA PHE A 262 -29.72 -8.14 -9.02
C PHE A 262 -29.34 -9.02 -10.21
N TRP A 263 -28.91 -8.44 -11.33
CA TRP A 263 -28.51 -9.18 -12.54
C TRP A 263 -27.28 -10.05 -12.29
N TYR A 264 -26.18 -9.51 -11.73
CA TYR A 264 -24.99 -10.33 -11.44
C TYR A 264 -25.23 -11.38 -10.34
N SER A 265 -26.10 -11.11 -9.36
CA SER A 265 -26.54 -12.08 -8.35
C SER A 265 -27.36 -13.22 -8.96
N SER A 266 -28.19 -12.94 -9.96
CA SER A 266 -28.98 -13.94 -10.68
C SER A 266 -28.12 -14.74 -11.66
N ALA A 267 -27.21 -14.09 -12.40
CA ALA A 267 -26.22 -14.74 -13.25
C ALA A 267 -25.35 -15.74 -12.46
N ALA A 268 -24.90 -15.38 -11.26
CA ALA A 268 -24.12 -16.29 -10.41
C ALA A 268 -24.92 -17.52 -9.95
N LYS A 269 -26.25 -17.42 -9.83
CA LYS A 269 -27.14 -18.56 -9.51
C LYS A 269 -27.33 -19.49 -10.70
N LEU A 270 -27.48 -18.93 -11.91
CA LEU A 270 -27.57 -19.67 -13.17
C LEU A 270 -26.25 -20.38 -13.51
N LEU A 271 -25.12 -19.68 -13.36
CA LEU A 271 -23.81 -20.18 -13.78
C LEU A 271 -23.27 -21.30 -12.85
N ALA A 272 -23.62 -21.29 -11.56
CA ALA A 272 -23.15 -22.30 -10.61
C ALA A 272 -23.48 -23.76 -10.98
N PRO A 273 -24.73 -24.14 -11.32
CA PRO A 273 -25.04 -25.51 -11.73
C PRO A 273 -24.37 -25.89 -13.07
N LEU A 274 -24.26 -24.97 -14.02
CA LEU A 274 -23.57 -25.19 -15.31
C LEU A 274 -22.09 -25.53 -15.09
N LEU A 275 -21.38 -24.75 -14.27
CA LEU A 275 -19.98 -25.00 -13.92
C LEU A 275 -19.79 -26.34 -13.20
N LEU A 276 -20.70 -26.72 -12.31
CA LEU A 276 -20.64 -28.02 -11.65
C LEU A 276 -20.88 -29.16 -12.64
N ALA A 277 -21.94 -29.06 -13.45
CA ALA A 277 -22.29 -30.04 -14.47
C ALA A 277 -21.08 -30.34 -15.36
N ALA A 278 -20.44 -29.31 -15.91
CA ALA A 278 -19.26 -29.48 -16.74
C ALA A 278 -18.08 -30.09 -15.98
N ALA A 279 -17.85 -29.67 -14.73
CA ALA A 279 -16.75 -30.19 -13.91
C ALA A 279 -16.92 -31.68 -13.55
N VAL A 280 -18.16 -32.17 -13.36
CA VAL A 280 -18.44 -33.58 -13.04
C VAL A 280 -18.54 -34.48 -14.27
N SER A 281 -19.11 -34.00 -15.38
CA SER A 281 -19.19 -34.76 -16.65
C SER A 281 -17.95 -34.60 -17.56
N ARG A 282 -16.86 -34.03 -17.02
CA ARG A 282 -15.56 -33.81 -17.70
C ARG A 282 -15.65 -32.97 -18.99
N ARG A 283 -16.59 -32.03 -19.03
CA ARG A 283 -16.73 -31.05 -20.11
C ARG A 283 -15.81 -29.85 -19.93
N THR A 284 -15.81 -28.97 -20.91
CA THR A 284 -14.95 -27.80 -21.01
C THR A 284 -15.72 -26.50 -20.73
N MET A 285 -15.01 -25.37 -20.67
CA MET A 285 -15.69 -24.06 -20.65
C MET A 285 -16.40 -23.72 -21.97
N ALA A 286 -16.05 -24.37 -23.09
CA ALA A 286 -16.77 -24.20 -24.34
C ALA A 286 -18.17 -24.83 -24.26
N ASP A 287 -18.30 -25.98 -23.61
CA ASP A 287 -19.62 -26.58 -23.31
C ASP A 287 -20.44 -25.67 -22.39
N VAL A 288 -19.84 -25.06 -21.37
CA VAL A 288 -20.54 -24.12 -20.47
C VAL A 288 -21.02 -22.87 -21.20
N VAL A 289 -20.20 -22.29 -22.08
CA VAL A 289 -20.61 -21.15 -22.92
C VAL A 289 -21.76 -21.56 -23.84
N ARG A 290 -21.63 -22.68 -24.54
CA ARG A 290 -22.70 -23.23 -25.39
C ARG A 290 -24.01 -23.43 -24.60
N TRP A 291 -23.95 -23.99 -23.39
CA TRP A 291 -25.15 -24.18 -22.56
C TRP A 291 -25.83 -22.86 -22.15
N VAL A 292 -25.07 -21.77 -22.01
CA VAL A 292 -25.64 -20.43 -21.78
C VAL A 292 -26.27 -19.89 -23.07
N ASP A 293 -25.57 -20.00 -24.20
CA ASP A 293 -26.00 -19.44 -25.49
C ASP A 293 -27.21 -20.18 -26.09
N GLU A 294 -27.24 -21.51 -25.98
CA GLU A 294 -28.32 -22.38 -26.46
C GLU A 294 -29.44 -22.60 -25.42
N GLN A 295 -29.28 -22.07 -24.20
CA GLN A 295 -30.17 -22.31 -23.06
C GLN A 295 -30.39 -23.80 -22.74
N GLU A 296 -29.38 -24.64 -22.95
CA GLU A 296 -29.45 -26.09 -22.80
C GLU A 296 -29.68 -26.52 -21.33
N GLN A 297 -30.77 -27.26 -21.09
CA GLN A 297 -31.20 -27.67 -19.74
C GLN A 297 -31.10 -29.17 -19.49
N LEU A 298 -31.31 -30.01 -20.51
CA LEU A 298 -31.38 -31.47 -20.39
C LEU A 298 -30.00 -32.05 -20.11
N GLU A 299 -28.99 -31.70 -20.93
CA GLU A 299 -27.62 -32.21 -20.76
C GLU A 299 -27.01 -31.82 -19.41
N VAL A 300 -27.36 -30.62 -18.92
CA VAL A 300 -26.99 -30.10 -17.60
C VAL A 300 -27.69 -30.90 -16.50
N ALA A 301 -29.01 -31.09 -16.62
CA ALA A 301 -29.81 -31.82 -15.64
C ALA A 301 -29.36 -33.28 -15.53
N ASP A 302 -29.10 -33.94 -16.65
CA ASP A 302 -28.62 -35.32 -16.73
C ASP A 302 -27.21 -35.45 -16.14
N SER A 303 -26.30 -34.51 -16.45
CA SER A 303 -24.95 -34.47 -15.86
C SER A 303 -25.00 -34.36 -14.33
N LEU A 304 -25.86 -33.50 -13.79
CA LEU A 304 -26.03 -33.31 -12.34
C LEU A 304 -26.75 -34.48 -11.67
N PHE A 305 -27.72 -35.09 -12.35
CA PHE A 305 -28.44 -36.27 -11.86
C PHE A 305 -27.53 -37.50 -11.80
N ALA A 306 -26.78 -37.78 -12.87
CA ALA A 306 -25.82 -38.87 -12.93
C ALA A 306 -24.69 -38.73 -11.89
N ALA A 307 -24.28 -37.50 -11.56
CA ALA A 307 -23.32 -37.21 -10.49
C ALA A 307 -23.92 -37.24 -9.06
N GLY A 308 -25.25 -37.38 -8.92
CA GLY A 308 -25.94 -37.36 -7.62
C GLY A 308 -26.03 -35.97 -6.96
N GLU A 309 -25.73 -34.90 -7.69
CA GLU A 309 -25.62 -33.52 -7.18
C GLU A 309 -26.99 -32.84 -7.03
N ARG A 310 -27.84 -33.44 -6.17
CA ARG A 310 -29.26 -33.06 -5.96
C ARG A 310 -29.47 -31.57 -5.66
N GLN A 311 -28.57 -30.95 -4.89
CA GLN A 311 -28.70 -29.53 -4.54
C GLN A 311 -28.48 -28.61 -5.74
N ALA A 312 -27.53 -28.96 -6.62
CA ALA A 312 -27.26 -28.20 -7.83
C ALA A 312 -28.38 -28.40 -8.87
N LEU A 313 -28.89 -29.63 -9.01
CA LEU A 313 -30.03 -29.93 -9.89
C LEU A 313 -31.30 -29.17 -9.47
N GLN A 314 -31.58 -29.09 -8.16
CA GLN A 314 -32.67 -28.27 -7.63
C GLN A 314 -32.46 -26.77 -7.91
N ALA A 315 -31.24 -26.26 -7.72
CA ALA A 315 -30.92 -24.86 -8.02
C ALA A 315 -31.02 -24.52 -9.51
N ALA A 316 -30.63 -25.44 -10.40
CA ALA A 316 -30.78 -25.29 -11.85
C ALA A 316 -32.26 -25.16 -12.24
N ARG A 317 -33.09 -26.14 -11.84
CA ARG A 317 -34.54 -26.14 -12.09
C ARG A 317 -35.24 -24.90 -11.52
N ALA A 318 -34.88 -24.47 -10.31
CA ALA A 318 -35.42 -23.27 -9.69
C ALA A 318 -34.96 -21.96 -10.35
N THR A 319 -33.92 -22.01 -11.20
CA THR A 319 -33.48 -20.86 -11.99
C THR A 319 -34.17 -20.84 -13.34
N TRP A 320 -34.30 -21.97 -14.03
CA TRP A 320 -35.00 -22.09 -15.32
C TRP A 320 -36.51 -21.81 -15.21
N ALA A 321 -37.17 -22.31 -14.16
CA ALA A 321 -38.60 -22.07 -13.91
C ALA A 321 -38.96 -20.62 -13.50
N ARG A 322 -38.09 -19.65 -13.80
CA ARG A 322 -38.33 -18.21 -13.61
C ARG A 322 -38.85 -17.52 -14.86
N ASP A 323 -38.54 -18.08 -16.04
CA ASP A 323 -38.89 -17.47 -17.32
C ASP A 323 -40.34 -17.79 -17.74
N ASP A 324 -40.99 -18.75 -17.07
CA ASP A 324 -42.41 -19.13 -17.25
C ASP A 324 -43.42 -18.21 -16.52
N ARG A 325 -43.07 -16.94 -16.23
CA ARG A 325 -43.88 -16.00 -15.43
C ARG A 325 -44.02 -14.61 -16.05
#